data_AF-A0AAV2IIN9-F1
#
_entry.id   AF-A0AAV2IIN9-F1
#
_cell.length_a   1.000
_cell.length_b   1.000
_cell.length_c   1.000
_cell.angle_alpha   90.00
_cell.angle_beta   90.00
_cell.angle_gamma   90.00
#
_symmetry.space_group_name_H-M   'P 1'
#
loop_
_entity.id
_entity.type
_entity.pdbx_description
1 polymer ?
#
loop_
_entity_poly.entity_id
_entity_poly.type
_entity_poly.pdbx_seq_one_letter_code
_entity_poly.pdbx_strand_id
1 'polypeptide(L)'
;VFRNQEPIYFTLDSFYETLTVILVEPNVPESFLLAYTSQFEFPHEVVKVDYVTESRPGRFMMDFAMGQQKKMFDLKVFIGAYLTHPESNISVGLFKGSAIHSEAIATQFLLNAHVKYAIGENFSVQTGVHHLVTKDTISSDTTLPIIKLICAILPAVFIHGLIGEKNTGAKHLQMLTDVHPIIFWIGHFLFDMSVFLFIVITMMLALLYYPDVFLADGQWMVLSSVLVAFGLAMLPFIYCIHWLFTSPTNGVNAV
;
A
#
# COMPACT_ATOMS: atom_id res chain seq x y z
N VAL A 1 15.71 12.17 5.51
CA VAL A 1 15.16 13.29 6.31
C VAL A 1 13.72 12.96 6.65
N PHE A 2 13.39 12.66 7.91
CA PHE A 2 12.01 12.35 8.30
C PHE A 2 11.18 13.63 8.18
N ARG A 3 10.28 13.67 7.19
CA ARG A 3 9.33 14.77 7.04
C ARG A 3 8.42 14.69 8.26
N ASN A 4 8.44 15.70 9.13
CA ASN A 4 7.38 15.88 10.12
C ASN A 4 6.05 15.90 9.35
N GLN A 5 5.26 14.83 9.47
CA GLN A 5 3.94 14.81 8.88
C GLN A 5 3.02 15.63 9.77
N GLU A 6 2.23 16.50 9.15
CA GLU A 6 1.21 17.27 9.85
C GLU A 6 0.18 16.30 10.46
N PRO A 7 -0.37 16.60 11.65
CA PRO A 7 -1.40 15.77 12.27
C PRO A 7 -2.64 15.72 11.36
N ILE A 8 -3.21 14.53 11.22
CA ILE A 8 -4.46 14.33 10.49
C ILE A 8 -5.58 14.63 11.47
N TYR A 9 -6.30 15.73 11.23
CA TYR A 9 -7.48 16.07 12.01
C TYR A 9 -8.70 15.28 11.53
N PHE A 10 -9.52 14.83 12.45
CA PHE A 10 -10.79 14.18 12.15
C PHE A 10 -11.83 15.24 11.78
N THR A 11 -11.95 15.51 10.48
CA THR A 11 -12.96 16.40 9.88
C THR A 11 -13.74 15.66 8.80
N LEU A 12 -14.87 16.25 8.37
CA LEU A 12 -15.68 15.69 7.29
C LEU A 12 -15.20 16.15 5.89
N ASP A 13 -14.26 17.09 5.83
CA ASP A 13 -13.78 17.72 4.59
C ASP A 13 -13.12 16.71 3.63
N SER A 14 -12.56 15.63 4.17
CA SER A 14 -11.98 14.55 3.36
C SER A 14 -13.03 13.70 2.63
N PHE A 15 -14.31 13.84 2.96
CA PHE A 15 -15.40 13.09 2.36
C PHE A 15 -16.18 13.97 1.37
N TYR A 16 -16.32 13.47 0.13
CA TYR A 16 -16.97 14.19 -0.95
C TYR A 16 -18.46 14.42 -0.72
N GLU A 17 -19.18 13.40 -0.24
CA GLU A 17 -20.58 13.48 0.16
C GLU A 17 -20.81 12.64 1.42
N THR A 18 -21.31 13.26 2.49
CA THR A 18 -21.72 12.54 3.71
C THR A 18 -23.20 12.75 3.95
N LEU A 19 -23.90 11.66 4.24
CA LEU A 19 -25.27 11.72 4.73
C LEU A 19 -25.24 11.48 6.24
N THR A 20 -25.63 12.50 6.99
CA THR A 20 -25.69 12.41 8.45
C THR A 20 -27.11 12.06 8.86
N VAL A 21 -27.33 10.84 9.37
CA VAL A 21 -28.64 10.40 9.86
C VAL A 21 -28.66 10.49 11.37
N ILE A 22 -29.60 11.26 11.90
CA ILE A 22 -29.79 11.42 13.35
C ILE A 22 -31.07 10.70 13.74
N LEU A 23 -30.93 9.69 14.60
CA LEU A 23 -32.03 8.99 15.23
C LEU A 23 -32.29 9.63 16.59
N VAL A 24 -33.45 10.25 16.77
CA VAL A 24 -33.81 10.99 17.98
C VAL A 24 -34.86 10.22 18.76
N GLU A 25 -34.57 9.91 20.02
CA GLU A 25 -35.55 9.29 20.92
C GLU A 25 -36.62 10.31 21.37
N PRO A 26 -37.89 9.91 21.61
CA PRO A 26 -38.88 10.81 22.19
C PRO A 26 -38.38 11.40 23.53
N ASN A 27 -38.54 12.71 23.69
CA ASN A 27 -38.15 13.52 24.85
C ASN A 27 -36.69 14.01 24.93
N VAL A 28 -35.88 13.88 23.88
CA VAL A 28 -34.56 14.53 23.85
C VAL A 28 -34.71 16.07 23.83
N PRO A 29 -33.99 16.83 24.68
CA PRO A 29 -34.03 18.29 24.65
C PRO A 29 -33.59 18.84 23.29
N GLU A 30 -34.35 19.78 22.74
CA GLU A 30 -34.03 20.42 21.46
C GLU A 30 -32.65 21.09 21.47
N SER A 31 -32.20 21.61 22.62
CA SER A 31 -30.87 22.19 22.78
C SER A 31 -29.75 21.18 22.54
N PHE A 32 -29.92 19.92 22.94
CA PHE A 32 -28.94 18.86 22.69
C PHE A 32 -28.93 18.44 21.22
N LEU A 33 -30.12 18.35 20.61
CA LEU A 33 -30.25 18.09 19.18
C LEU A 33 -29.58 19.20 18.34
N LEU A 34 -29.80 20.46 18.70
CA LEU A 34 -29.16 21.61 18.06
C LEU A 34 -27.64 21.62 18.26
N ALA A 35 -27.16 21.24 19.45
CA ALA A 35 -25.74 21.10 19.72
C ALA A 35 -25.05 20.06 18.81
N TYR A 36 -25.76 18.99 18.44
CA TYR A 36 -25.25 18.01 17.47
C TYR A 36 -25.40 18.50 16.03
N THR A 37 -26.57 18.99 15.62
CA THR A 37 -26.85 19.38 14.22
C THR A 37 -26.06 20.60 13.77
N SER A 38 -25.74 21.53 14.67
CA SER A 38 -24.95 22.73 14.39
C SER A 38 -23.50 22.43 13.98
N GLN A 39 -23.05 21.19 14.09
CA GLN A 39 -21.69 20.78 13.74
C GLN A 39 -21.54 20.39 12.27
N PHE A 40 -22.65 20.26 11.53
CA PHE A 40 -22.64 19.87 10.13
C PHE A 40 -23.01 21.07 9.27
N GLU A 41 -22.10 21.50 8.39
CA GLU A 41 -22.33 22.54 7.38
C GLU A 41 -22.49 21.93 5.98
N PHE A 42 -23.01 22.71 5.04
CA PHE A 42 -23.09 22.29 3.63
C PHE A 42 -21.68 21.94 3.11
N PRO A 43 -21.46 20.80 2.43
CA PRO A 43 -22.41 19.97 1.68
C PRO A 43 -22.99 18.75 2.44
N HIS A 44 -22.82 18.67 3.75
CA HIS A 44 -23.24 17.52 4.55
C HIS A 44 -24.74 17.58 4.87
N GLU A 45 -25.53 16.71 4.23
CA GLU A 45 -26.98 16.68 4.41
C GLU A 45 -27.34 15.96 5.73
N VAL A 46 -28.11 16.64 6.58
CA VAL A 46 -28.57 16.09 7.87
C VAL A 46 -30.03 15.66 7.75
N VAL A 47 -30.28 14.36 7.88
CA VAL A 47 -31.63 13.80 7.92
C VAL A 47 -31.98 13.45 9.35
N LYS A 48 -32.99 14.14 9.89
CA LYS A 48 -33.57 13.83 11.20
C LYS A 48 -34.65 12.78 11.05
N VAL A 49 -34.59 11.75 11.88
CA VAL A 49 -35.61 10.70 11.92
C VAL A 49 -36.01 10.48 13.37
N ASP A 50 -37.30 10.72 13.65
CA ASP A 50 -37.89 10.41 14.94
C ASP A 50 -37.89 8.90 15.14
N TYR A 51 -37.16 8.44 16.15
CA TYR A 51 -36.97 7.03 16.42
C TYR A 51 -38.09 6.53 17.32
N VAL A 52 -39.15 6.02 16.70
CA VAL A 52 -40.36 5.55 17.41
C VAL A 52 -40.41 4.01 17.52
N THR A 53 -39.39 3.28 17.03
CA THR A 53 -39.46 1.83 16.81
C THR A 53 -38.59 1.01 17.77
N GLU A 54 -39.08 -0.15 18.24
CA GLU A 54 -38.37 -1.15 19.08
C GLU A 54 -37.16 -1.85 18.42
N SER A 55 -36.76 -1.43 17.21
CA SER A 55 -35.64 -2.05 16.50
C SER A 55 -34.29 -1.61 17.13
N ARG A 56 -33.19 -2.28 16.79
CA ARG A 56 -31.85 -1.81 17.16
C ARG A 56 -31.44 -0.66 16.22
N PRO A 57 -30.85 0.45 16.70
CA PRO A 57 -30.47 1.61 15.88
C PRO A 57 -29.66 1.27 14.62
N GLY A 58 -28.71 0.33 14.75
CA GLY A 58 -27.90 -0.13 13.61
C GLY A 58 -28.70 -0.86 12.53
N ARG A 59 -29.78 -1.58 12.91
CA ARG A 59 -30.66 -2.26 11.95
C ARG A 59 -31.56 -1.28 11.22
N PHE A 60 -32.11 -0.31 11.94
CA PHE A 60 -32.89 0.78 11.35
C PHE A 60 -32.07 1.55 10.31
N MET A 61 -30.82 1.89 10.63
CA MET A 61 -29.95 2.56 9.67
C MET A 61 -29.71 1.74 8.42
N MET A 62 -29.51 0.43 8.56
CA MET A 62 -29.32 -0.46 7.42
C MET A 62 -30.58 -0.51 6.54
N ASP A 63 -31.77 -0.57 7.15
CA ASP A 63 -33.04 -0.59 6.43
C ASP A 63 -33.33 0.78 5.76
N PHE A 64 -33.05 1.90 6.45
CA PHE A 64 -33.16 3.25 5.91
C PHE A 64 -32.22 3.46 4.71
N ALA A 65 -30.96 3.03 4.85
CA ALA A 65 -29.96 3.05 3.80
C ALA A 65 -30.36 2.22 2.57
N MET A 66 -30.91 1.03 2.80
CA MET A 66 -31.37 0.14 1.73
C MET A 66 -32.62 0.70 1.03
N GLY A 67 -33.49 1.39 1.77
CA GLY A 67 -34.72 2.02 1.27
C GLY A 67 -34.50 3.26 0.40
N GLN A 68 -33.49 4.09 0.70
CA GLN A 68 -33.19 5.32 -0.06
C GLN A 68 -32.40 5.10 -1.38
N GLN A 69 -32.33 3.86 -1.87
CA GLN A 69 -31.51 3.36 -2.99
C GLN A 69 -30.12 2.86 -2.58
N LYS A 70 -29.95 1.54 -2.68
CA LYS A 70 -28.71 0.76 -2.46
C LYS A 70 -27.44 1.36 -3.09
N LYS A 71 -27.55 2.06 -4.25
CA LYS A 71 -26.42 2.73 -4.92
C LYS A 71 -25.89 3.96 -4.17
N MET A 72 -26.76 4.69 -3.48
CA MET A 72 -26.38 5.87 -2.70
C MET A 72 -25.64 5.47 -1.41
N PHE A 73 -26.00 4.31 -0.84
CA PHE A 73 -25.36 3.79 0.36
C PHE A 73 -23.89 3.40 0.16
N ASP A 74 -23.57 2.80 -0.98
CA ASP A 74 -22.17 2.41 -1.27
C ASP A 74 -21.25 3.62 -1.45
N LEU A 75 -21.77 4.70 -2.06
CA LEU A 75 -20.99 5.89 -2.42
C LEU A 75 -20.87 6.93 -1.30
N LYS A 76 -21.91 7.10 -0.45
CA LYS A 76 -21.88 8.07 0.66
C LYS A 76 -21.32 7.46 1.93
N VAL A 77 -20.58 8.27 2.70
CA VAL A 77 -20.16 7.90 4.06
C VAL A 77 -21.25 8.33 5.03
N PHE A 78 -21.67 7.38 5.88
CA PHE A 78 -22.71 7.59 6.87
C PHE A 78 -22.05 7.76 8.24
N ILE A 79 -22.30 8.92 8.82
CA ILE A 79 -21.97 9.22 10.21
C ILE A 79 -23.29 9.66 10.83
N GLY A 80 -23.70 9.00 11.90
CA GLY A 80 -24.97 9.24 12.54
C GLY A 80 -24.85 9.21 14.05
N ALA A 81 -25.93 9.58 14.70
CA ALA A 81 -26.04 9.50 16.14
C ALA A 81 -27.42 8.98 16.50
N TYR A 82 -27.45 8.08 17.47
CA TYR A 82 -28.64 7.80 18.25
C TYR A 82 -28.52 8.57 19.56
N LEU A 83 -29.36 9.60 19.68
CA LEU A 83 -29.39 10.51 20.82
C LEU A 83 -30.52 10.06 21.76
N THR A 84 -30.15 9.69 22.99
CA THR A 84 -31.07 9.42 24.10
C THR A 84 -31.12 10.64 25.03
N HIS A 85 -32.10 10.67 25.93
CA HIS A 85 -32.22 11.69 26.96
C HIS A 85 -30.88 11.94 27.69
N PRO A 86 -30.44 13.19 27.87
CA PRO A 86 -29.12 13.51 28.42
C PRO A 86 -28.90 12.98 29.85
N GLU A 87 -29.96 12.80 30.64
CA GLU A 87 -29.84 12.18 31.98
C GLU A 87 -29.37 10.72 31.94
N SER A 88 -29.60 10.02 30.82
CA SER A 88 -29.11 8.65 30.66
C SER A 88 -27.60 8.58 30.42
N ASN A 89 -26.94 9.70 30.06
CA ASN A 89 -25.54 9.79 29.64
C ASN A 89 -25.13 8.78 28.54
N ILE A 90 -26.09 8.21 27.81
CA ILE A 90 -25.84 7.23 26.76
C ILE A 90 -26.17 7.89 25.42
N SER A 91 -25.17 7.96 24.55
CA SER A 91 -25.34 8.32 23.13
C SER A 91 -24.56 7.33 22.29
N VAL A 92 -25.15 6.86 21.20
CA VAL A 92 -24.51 5.84 20.35
C VAL A 92 -24.13 6.46 19.02
N GLY A 93 -22.83 6.44 18.72
CA GLY A 93 -22.28 6.88 17.44
C GLY A 93 -22.49 5.81 16.40
N LEU A 94 -23.10 6.18 15.28
CA LEU A 94 -23.34 5.29 14.17
C LEU A 94 -22.36 5.65 13.06
N PHE A 95 -21.68 4.64 12.53
CA PHE A 95 -20.62 4.83 11.56
C PHE A 95 -20.61 3.71 10.53
N LYS A 96 -20.08 4.01 9.34
CA LYS A 96 -19.86 3.02 8.29
C LYS A 96 -18.46 2.42 8.43
N GLY A 97 -18.37 1.11 8.69
CA GLY A 97 -17.09 0.39 8.86
C GLY A 97 -16.18 0.33 7.63
N SER A 98 -16.64 0.75 6.45
CA SER A 98 -15.79 0.83 5.25
C SER A 98 -14.85 2.04 5.24
N ALA A 99 -15.09 3.03 6.10
CA ALA A 99 -14.27 4.24 6.18
C ALA A 99 -13.36 4.18 7.42
N ILE A 100 -12.04 4.26 7.20
CA ILE A 100 -11.00 3.95 8.18
C ILE A 100 -11.06 4.84 9.44
N HIS A 101 -11.60 6.05 9.35
CA HIS A 101 -11.72 7.00 10.47
C HIS A 101 -13.16 7.35 10.84
N SER A 102 -14.17 6.71 10.25
CA SER A 102 -15.58 7.07 10.47
C SER A 102 -16.02 6.92 11.93
N GLU A 103 -15.53 5.89 12.63
CA GLU A 103 -15.82 5.65 14.04
C GLU A 103 -15.26 6.77 14.93
N ALA A 104 -13.99 7.13 14.73
CA ALA A 104 -13.32 8.19 15.49
C ALA A 104 -13.96 9.56 15.23
N ILE A 105 -14.38 9.80 13.98
CA ILE A 105 -15.09 11.02 13.60
C ILE A 105 -16.48 11.06 14.25
N ALA A 106 -17.26 9.97 14.18
CA ALA A 106 -18.60 9.91 14.78
C ALA A 106 -18.57 10.15 16.30
N THR A 107 -17.59 9.55 16.98
CA THR A 107 -17.40 9.73 18.42
C THR A 107 -16.96 11.15 18.79
N GLN A 108 -16.12 11.80 17.97
CA GLN A 108 -15.77 13.21 18.16
C GLN A 108 -16.99 14.14 18.06
N PHE A 109 -17.85 13.97 17.04
CA PHE A 109 -19.06 14.78 16.89
C PHE A 109 -20.04 14.60 18.06
N LEU A 110 -20.18 13.37 18.56
CA LEU A 110 -20.97 13.08 19.75
C LEU A 110 -20.39 13.70 21.02
N LEU A 111 -19.08 13.61 21.21
CA LEU A 111 -18.40 14.24 22.33
C LEU A 111 -18.60 15.76 22.30
N ASN A 112 -18.47 16.37 21.13
CA ASN A 112 -18.71 17.79 20.93
C ASN A 112 -20.15 18.20 21.23
N ALA A 113 -21.14 17.37 20.94
CA ALA A 113 -22.53 17.67 21.31
C ALA A 113 -22.73 17.68 22.83
N HIS A 114 -22.09 16.75 23.55
CA HIS A 114 -22.13 16.75 25.02
C HIS A 114 -21.40 17.97 25.61
N VAL A 115 -20.24 18.33 25.06
CA VAL A 115 -19.47 19.50 25.51
C VAL A 115 -20.27 20.79 25.28
N LYS A 116 -20.84 20.96 24.09
CA LYS A 116 -21.67 22.13 23.75
C LYS A 116 -22.91 22.21 24.63
N TYR A 117 -23.54 21.08 24.95
CA TYR A 117 -24.70 21.03 25.82
C TYR A 117 -24.38 21.31 27.30
N ALA A 118 -23.26 20.80 27.80
CA ALA A 118 -22.88 20.94 29.21
C ALA A 118 -22.21 22.28 29.54
N ILE A 119 -21.36 22.81 28.64
CA ILE A 119 -20.49 23.97 28.90
C ILE A 119 -20.93 25.19 28.08
N GLY A 120 -21.62 24.99 26.95
CA GLY A 120 -22.10 26.03 26.04
C GLY A 120 -21.45 25.96 24.66
N GLU A 121 -22.06 26.65 23.69
CA GLU A 121 -21.73 26.55 22.26
C GLU A 121 -20.33 27.04 21.87
N ASN A 122 -19.67 27.81 22.74
CA ASN A 122 -18.36 28.41 22.48
C ASN A 122 -17.19 27.42 22.59
N PHE A 123 -17.44 26.20 23.08
CA PHE A 123 -16.41 25.19 23.28
C PHE A 123 -16.58 24.05 22.27
N SER A 124 -15.49 23.69 21.61
CA SER A 124 -15.40 22.53 20.73
C SER A 124 -14.11 21.76 20.99
N VAL A 125 -14.15 20.45 20.76
CA VAL A 125 -13.01 19.55 20.88
C VAL A 125 -12.69 19.03 19.48
N GLN A 126 -11.42 19.14 19.10
CA GLN A 126 -10.90 18.57 17.87
C GLN A 126 -9.94 17.44 18.24
N THR A 127 -10.13 16.28 17.62
CA THR A 127 -9.25 15.13 17.77
C THR A 127 -8.63 14.79 16.42
N GLY A 128 -7.53 14.06 16.45
CA GLY A 128 -6.78 13.72 15.26
C GLY A 128 -5.71 12.71 15.57
N VAL A 129 -5.18 12.10 14.51
CA VAL A 129 -4.07 11.16 14.61
C VAL A 129 -2.80 11.90 14.28
N HIS A 130 -1.89 11.93 15.25
CA HIS A 130 -0.51 12.25 14.98
C HIS A 130 0.25 10.94 14.88
N HIS A 131 0.69 10.60 13.68
CA HIS A 131 1.52 9.43 13.46
C HIS A 131 2.85 9.64 14.18
N LEU A 132 3.11 8.83 15.19
CA LEU A 132 4.44 8.78 15.77
C LEU A 132 5.37 8.24 14.69
N VAL A 133 6.45 8.96 14.42
CA VAL A 133 7.54 8.45 13.60
C VAL A 133 8.22 7.35 14.42
N THR A 134 7.71 6.14 14.32
CA THR A 134 8.47 4.99 14.78
C THR A 134 9.71 4.93 13.89
N LYS A 135 10.90 4.89 14.49
CA LYS A 135 12.09 4.36 13.81
C LYS A 135 11.92 2.86 13.64
N ASP A 136 10.82 2.45 13.01
CA ASP A 136 10.75 1.15 12.43
C ASP A 136 11.80 1.21 11.33
N THR A 137 12.96 0.62 11.67
CA THR A 137 13.84 -0.08 10.76
C THR A 137 13.12 -0.22 9.46
N ILE A 138 13.52 0.56 8.44
CA ILE A 138 13.09 0.42 7.06
C ILE A 138 12.83 -1.06 6.89
N SER A 139 11.56 -1.45 6.88
CA SER A 139 11.17 -2.84 6.87
C SER A 139 11.64 -3.27 5.50
N SER A 140 12.78 -3.91 5.55
CA SER A 140 13.61 -4.52 4.54
C SER A 140 12.86 -5.64 3.82
N ASP A 141 11.54 -5.52 3.68
CA ASP A 141 10.64 -6.59 3.28
C ASP A 141 10.11 -6.43 1.87
N THR A 142 10.17 -5.23 1.26
CA THR A 142 9.71 -5.04 -0.13
C THR A 142 10.84 -4.95 -1.15
N THR A 143 11.98 -4.38 -0.80
CA THR A 143 13.14 -4.25 -1.71
C THR A 143 14.04 -5.48 -1.73
N LEU A 144 14.24 -6.16 -0.59
CA LEU A 144 15.01 -7.41 -0.55
C LEU A 144 14.41 -8.57 -1.37
N PRO A 145 13.09 -8.85 -1.41
CA PRO A 145 12.60 -9.96 -2.22
C PRO A 145 12.84 -9.73 -3.72
N ILE A 146 12.73 -8.49 -4.21
CA ILE A 146 12.94 -8.18 -5.63
C ILE A 146 14.42 -8.39 -6.00
N ILE A 147 15.35 -7.88 -5.18
CA ILE A 147 16.79 -8.07 -5.41
C ILE A 147 17.16 -9.56 -5.30
N LYS A 148 16.64 -10.28 -4.31
CA LYS A 148 16.85 -11.74 -4.17
C LYS A 148 16.33 -12.51 -5.38
N LEU A 149 15.18 -12.13 -5.92
CA LEU A 149 14.60 -12.76 -7.11
C LEU A 149 15.47 -12.51 -8.34
N ILE A 150 15.93 -11.27 -8.55
CA ILE A 150 16.84 -10.92 -9.66
C ILE A 150 18.16 -11.71 -9.55
N CYS A 151 18.72 -11.80 -8.34
CA CYS A 151 19.93 -12.57 -8.08
C CYS A 151 19.76 -14.07 -8.33
N ALA A 152 18.55 -14.63 -8.24
CA ALA A 152 18.29 -16.06 -8.51
C ALA A 152 17.98 -16.35 -9.98
N ILE A 153 17.23 -15.47 -10.65
CA ILE A 153 16.80 -15.69 -12.05
C ILE A 153 17.96 -15.48 -13.04
N LEU A 154 18.78 -14.44 -12.83
CA LEU A 154 19.86 -14.12 -13.79
C LEU A 154 20.85 -15.30 -13.96
N PRO A 155 21.40 -15.89 -12.88
CA PRO A 155 22.29 -17.04 -13.02
C PRO A 155 21.66 -18.24 -13.73
N ALA A 156 20.39 -18.52 -13.44
CA ALA A 156 19.64 -19.62 -14.03
C ALA A 156 19.55 -19.52 -15.56
N VAL A 157 19.33 -18.31 -16.09
CA VAL A 157 19.24 -18.09 -17.54
C VAL A 157 20.60 -18.33 -18.22
N PHE A 158 21.68 -17.79 -17.66
CA PHE A 158 23.03 -17.96 -18.22
C PHE A 158 23.50 -19.42 -18.16
N ILE A 159 23.30 -20.13 -17.04
CA ILE A 159 23.72 -21.53 -16.93
C ILE A 159 22.92 -22.45 -17.87
N HIS A 160 21.63 -22.16 -18.08
CA HIS A 160 20.80 -22.91 -19.02
C HIS A 160 21.35 -22.81 -20.45
N GLY A 161 21.66 -21.59 -20.90
CA GLY A 161 22.27 -21.35 -22.21
C GLY A 161 23.61 -22.06 -22.35
N LEU A 162 24.48 -21.92 -21.34
CA LEU A 162 25.84 -22.48 -21.37
C LEU A 162 25.85 -24.02 -21.44
N ILE A 163 24.97 -24.71 -20.70
CA ILE A 163 24.82 -26.17 -20.78
C ILE A 163 24.14 -26.58 -22.09
N GLY A 164 23.18 -25.79 -22.57
CA GLY A 164 22.54 -25.98 -23.87
C GLY A 164 23.57 -26.00 -25.01
N GLU A 165 24.46 -25.00 -25.06
CA GLU A 165 25.53 -24.91 -26.05
C GLU A 165 26.58 -26.01 -25.93
N LYS A 166 26.87 -26.45 -24.69
CA LYS A 166 27.71 -27.62 -24.44
C LYS A 166 27.12 -28.87 -25.10
N ASN A 167 25.81 -29.03 -25.04
CA ASN A 167 25.09 -30.23 -25.49
C ASN A 167 24.74 -30.22 -26.97
N THR A 168 24.48 -29.05 -27.57
CA THR A 168 24.18 -28.91 -29.00
C THR A 168 25.41 -29.14 -29.89
N GLY A 169 26.58 -29.37 -29.29
CA GLY A 169 27.76 -29.81 -30.02
C GLY A 169 28.52 -28.66 -30.68
N ALA A 170 28.56 -27.47 -30.07
CA ALA A 170 29.43 -26.38 -30.54
C ALA A 170 30.89 -26.85 -30.74
N LYS A 171 31.37 -27.82 -29.95
CA LYS A 171 32.65 -28.50 -30.14
C LYS A 171 32.78 -29.23 -31.48
N HIS A 172 31.72 -29.86 -31.97
CA HIS A 172 31.72 -30.54 -33.28
C HIS A 172 31.80 -29.53 -34.43
N LEU A 173 31.06 -28.42 -34.33
CA LEU A 173 31.14 -27.33 -35.29
C LEU A 173 32.50 -26.61 -35.27
N GLN A 174 33.14 -26.54 -34.10
CA GLN A 174 34.51 -26.01 -33.93
C GLN A 174 35.58 -26.94 -34.48
N MET A 175 35.41 -28.27 -34.38
CA MET A 175 36.31 -29.24 -35.04
C MET A 175 36.32 -29.11 -36.56
N LEU A 176 35.24 -28.60 -37.16
CA LEU A 176 35.15 -28.34 -38.60
C LEU A 176 35.81 -27.02 -39.03
N THR A 177 36.14 -26.14 -38.07
CA THR A 177 36.69 -24.79 -38.34
C THR A 177 38.13 -24.60 -37.88
N ASP A 178 38.79 -25.62 -37.32
CA ASP A 178 40.18 -25.59 -36.81
C ASP A 178 40.47 -24.45 -35.80
N VAL A 179 39.43 -23.85 -35.22
CA VAL A 179 39.59 -22.78 -34.22
C VAL A 179 39.87 -23.40 -32.85
N HIS A 180 40.85 -22.85 -32.15
CA HIS A 180 41.20 -23.31 -30.80
C HIS A 180 40.01 -23.15 -29.83
N PRO A 181 39.55 -24.21 -29.14
CA PRO A 181 38.35 -24.15 -28.29
C PRO A 181 38.37 -23.06 -27.20
N ILE A 182 39.56 -22.75 -26.68
CA ILE A 182 39.73 -21.68 -25.67
C ILE A 182 39.30 -20.31 -26.21
N ILE A 183 39.59 -20.00 -27.49
CA ILE A 183 39.24 -18.70 -28.10
C ILE A 183 37.73 -18.55 -28.21
N PHE A 184 37.04 -19.65 -28.52
CA PHE A 184 35.57 -19.67 -28.54
C PHE A 184 34.97 -19.37 -27.16
N TRP A 185 35.44 -20.04 -26.09
CA TRP A 185 34.91 -19.81 -24.75
C TRP A 185 35.20 -18.41 -24.21
N ILE A 186 36.36 -17.83 -24.55
CA ILE A 186 36.68 -16.43 -24.24
C ILE A 186 35.74 -15.49 -24.99
N GLY A 187 35.49 -15.74 -26.28
CA GLY A 187 34.54 -14.97 -27.08
C GLY A 187 33.12 -15.02 -26.53
N HIS A 188 32.66 -16.22 -26.15
CA HIS A 188 31.35 -16.42 -25.53
C HIS A 188 31.25 -15.69 -24.19
N PHE A 189 32.29 -15.76 -23.35
CA PHE A 189 32.33 -15.06 -22.08
C PHE A 189 32.26 -13.53 -22.23
N LEU A 190 32.98 -12.97 -23.23
CA LEU A 190 32.92 -11.54 -23.53
C LEU A 190 31.55 -11.12 -24.06
N PHE A 191 30.89 -11.98 -24.83
CA PHE A 191 29.54 -11.77 -25.30
C PHE A 191 28.53 -11.75 -24.14
N ASP A 192 28.59 -12.75 -23.25
CA ASP A 192 27.72 -12.82 -22.06
C ASP A 192 27.93 -11.62 -21.12
N MET A 193 29.19 -11.18 -20.93
CA MET A 193 29.50 -9.95 -20.19
C MET A 193 28.85 -8.72 -20.82
N SER A 194 28.85 -8.62 -22.15
CA SER A 194 28.23 -7.51 -22.88
C SER A 194 26.70 -7.54 -22.75
N VAL A 195 26.08 -8.72 -22.83
CA VAL A 195 24.64 -8.91 -22.62
C VAL A 195 24.25 -8.55 -21.19
N PHE A 196 25.03 -8.96 -20.19
CA PHE A 196 24.78 -8.61 -18.80
C PHE A 196 24.84 -7.09 -18.57
N LEU A 197 25.85 -6.41 -19.11
CA LEU A 197 25.95 -4.95 -19.02
C LEU A 197 24.75 -4.25 -19.69
N PHE A 198 24.28 -4.77 -20.82
CA PHE A 198 23.08 -4.25 -21.48
C PHE A 198 21.82 -4.38 -20.62
N ILE A 199 21.66 -5.50 -19.90
CA ILE A 199 20.56 -5.70 -18.95
C ILE A 199 20.63 -4.68 -17.81
N VAL A 200 21.81 -4.46 -17.23
CA VAL A 200 22.02 -3.47 -16.16
C VAL A 200 21.65 -2.06 -16.63
N ILE A 201 22.10 -1.65 -17.82
CA ILE A 201 21.78 -0.33 -18.39
C ILE A 201 20.27 -0.18 -18.59
N THR A 202 19.61 -1.20 -19.14
CA THR A 202 18.16 -1.19 -19.37
C THR A 202 17.38 -1.09 -18.05
N MET A 203 17.84 -1.81 -17.01
CA MET A 203 17.25 -1.72 -15.68
C MET A 203 17.41 -0.32 -15.07
N MET A 204 18.58 0.31 -15.25
CA MET A 204 18.81 1.68 -14.78
C MET A 204 17.92 2.70 -15.49
N LEU A 205 17.70 2.54 -16.80
CA LEU A 205 16.76 3.38 -17.56
C LEU A 205 15.32 3.22 -17.05
N ALA A 206 14.90 2.00 -16.72
CA ALA A 206 13.58 1.75 -16.14
C ALA A 206 13.41 2.41 -14.76
N LEU A 207 14.46 2.38 -13.92
CA LEU A 207 14.44 3.02 -12.60
C LEU A 207 14.39 4.55 -12.67
N LEU A 208 14.90 5.16 -13.73
CA LEU A 208 14.80 6.61 -13.94
C LEU A 208 13.34 7.09 -14.07
N TYR A 209 12.43 6.21 -14.48
CA TYR A 209 10.99 6.51 -14.55
C TYR A 209 10.30 6.58 -13.18
N TYR A 210 10.97 6.10 -12.11
CA TYR A 210 10.47 6.11 -10.73
C TYR A 210 11.42 6.89 -9.80
N PRO A 211 11.55 8.22 -9.97
CA PRO A 211 12.59 9.01 -9.32
C PRO A 211 12.46 9.10 -7.80
N ASP A 212 11.24 9.08 -7.28
CA ASP A 212 10.96 9.34 -5.86
C ASP A 212 11.55 8.29 -4.91
N VAL A 213 11.82 7.08 -5.40
CA VAL A 213 12.30 5.95 -4.58
C VAL A 213 13.81 5.77 -4.69
N PHE A 214 14.43 6.14 -5.82
CA PHE A 214 15.82 5.75 -6.12
C PHE A 214 16.79 6.92 -6.34
N LEU A 215 16.31 8.11 -6.70
CA LEU A 215 17.18 9.26 -7.00
C LEU A 215 17.49 10.14 -5.77
N ALA A 216 16.69 10.05 -4.69
CA ALA A 216 16.72 11.02 -3.60
C ALA A 216 18.06 11.08 -2.82
N ASP A 217 18.82 10.00 -2.74
CA ASP A 217 19.98 9.89 -1.84
C ASP A 217 21.25 9.28 -2.48
N GLY A 218 21.40 9.31 -3.82
CA GLY A 218 22.56 8.70 -4.50
C GLY A 218 22.58 7.16 -4.45
N GLN A 219 21.50 6.54 -3.98
CA GLN A 219 21.34 5.08 -3.86
C GLN A 219 21.42 4.37 -5.22
N TRP A 220 21.06 5.06 -6.31
CA TRP A 220 21.21 4.56 -7.68
C TRP A 220 22.66 4.20 -8.04
N MET A 221 23.66 4.92 -7.51
CA MET A 221 25.08 4.62 -7.73
C MET A 221 25.52 3.37 -6.95
N VAL A 222 25.02 3.20 -5.74
CA VAL A 222 25.29 2.01 -4.91
C VAL A 222 24.65 0.79 -5.57
N LEU A 223 23.40 0.92 -6.02
CA LEU A 223 22.67 -0.15 -6.71
C LEU A 223 23.37 -0.57 -8.01
N SER A 224 23.78 0.38 -8.85
CA SER A 224 24.49 0.06 -10.09
C SER A 224 25.83 -0.62 -9.83
N SER A 225 26.59 -0.14 -8.83
CA SER A 225 27.87 -0.74 -8.43
C SER A 225 27.69 -2.18 -7.94
N VAL A 226 26.65 -2.43 -7.13
CA VAL A 226 26.33 -3.77 -6.62
C VAL A 226 25.93 -4.70 -7.75
N LEU A 227 25.10 -4.27 -8.70
CA LEU A 227 24.71 -5.11 -9.84
C LEU A 227 25.89 -5.45 -10.75
N VAL A 228 26.75 -4.49 -11.07
CA VAL A 228 27.95 -4.74 -11.88
C VAL A 228 28.90 -5.71 -11.16
N ALA A 229 29.14 -5.49 -9.86
CA ALA A 229 29.96 -6.39 -9.06
C ALA A 229 29.36 -7.82 -8.99
N PHE A 230 28.03 -7.91 -8.89
CA PHE A 230 27.32 -9.19 -8.90
C PHE A 230 27.53 -9.94 -10.21
N GLY A 231 27.33 -9.31 -11.38
CA GLY A 231 27.55 -9.97 -12.68
C GLY A 231 29.00 -10.39 -12.91
N LEU A 232 29.95 -9.54 -12.51
CA LEU A 232 31.38 -9.83 -12.61
C LEU A 232 31.82 -11.03 -11.77
N ALA A 233 31.19 -11.25 -10.61
CA ALA A 233 31.47 -12.42 -9.76
C ALA A 233 30.68 -13.66 -10.19
N MET A 234 29.44 -13.47 -10.63
CA MET A 234 28.51 -14.55 -10.96
C MET A 234 28.88 -15.28 -12.26
N LEU A 235 29.23 -14.55 -13.33
CA LEU A 235 29.57 -15.14 -14.62
C LEU A 235 30.78 -16.11 -14.55
N PRO A 236 31.95 -15.75 -13.99
CA PRO A 236 33.05 -16.70 -13.88
C PRO A 236 32.69 -17.92 -13.01
N PHE A 237 31.86 -17.74 -11.98
CA PHE A 237 31.39 -18.83 -11.14
C PHE A 237 30.52 -19.83 -11.91
N ILE A 238 29.56 -19.36 -12.72
CA ILE A 238 28.74 -20.22 -13.59
C ILE A 238 29.61 -20.96 -14.61
N TYR A 239 30.60 -20.26 -15.19
CA TYR A 239 31.54 -20.88 -16.11
C TYR A 239 32.42 -21.96 -15.46
N CYS A 240 32.70 -21.88 -14.16
CA CYS A 240 33.35 -22.98 -13.45
C CYS A 240 32.39 -24.17 -13.24
N ILE A 241 31.14 -23.90 -12.86
CA ILE A 241 30.19 -24.92 -12.41
C ILE A 241 29.48 -25.66 -13.56
N HIS A 242 29.28 -25.02 -14.73
CA HIS A 242 28.54 -25.64 -15.83
C HIS A 242 29.15 -26.96 -16.35
N TRP A 243 30.46 -27.17 -16.12
CA TRP A 243 31.13 -28.42 -16.46
C TRP A 243 30.58 -29.63 -15.69
N LEU A 244 30.04 -29.41 -14.48
CA LEU A 244 29.49 -30.46 -13.62
C LEU A 244 28.11 -30.97 -14.07
N PHE A 245 27.41 -30.22 -14.92
CA PHE A 245 26.03 -30.52 -15.30
C PHE A 245 25.89 -30.93 -16.75
N THR A 246 25.24 -32.08 -17.00
CA THR A 246 24.98 -32.59 -18.36
C THR A 246 23.60 -32.19 -18.87
N SER A 247 22.62 -31.96 -18.00
CA SER A 247 21.27 -31.50 -18.38
C SER A 247 21.09 -30.02 -18.03
N PRO A 248 20.58 -29.17 -18.95
CA PRO A 248 20.31 -27.75 -18.66
C PRO A 248 19.35 -27.58 -17.46
N THR A 249 18.34 -28.44 -17.33
CA THR A 249 17.38 -28.39 -16.22
C THR A 249 18.04 -28.67 -14.86
N ASN A 250 19.02 -29.57 -14.82
CA ASN A 250 19.73 -29.87 -13.57
C ASN A 250 20.66 -28.74 -13.15
N GLY A 251 21.26 -28.03 -14.11
CA GLY A 251 22.08 -26.86 -13.82
C GLY A 251 21.25 -25.70 -13.27
N VAL A 252 20.07 -25.45 -13.84
CA VAL A 252 19.16 -24.41 -13.34
C VAL A 252 18.69 -24.70 -11.91
N ASN A 253 18.36 -25.95 -11.59
CA ASN A 253 17.89 -26.30 -10.25
C ASN A 253 18.98 -26.24 -9.16
N ALA A 254 20.25 -26.20 -9.56
CA ALA A 254 21.39 -26.22 -8.63
C ALA A 254 21.91 -24.82 -8.29
N VAL A 255 21.41 -23.78 -8.95
CA VAL A 255 21.82 -22.38 -8.82
C VAL A 255 20.67 -21.58 -8.23
#